data_AF-A0A538CHM8-F1
#
_entry.id   AF-A0A538CHM8-F1
#
_cell.length_a   1.000
_cell.length_b   1.000
_cell.length_c   1.000
_cell.angle_alpha   90.00
_cell.angle_beta   90.00
_cell.angle_gamma   90.00
#
_symmetry.space_group_name_H-M   'P 1'
#
loop_
_entity.id
_entity.type
_entity.pdbx_description
1 polymer ?
#
loop_
_entity_poly.entity_id
_entity_poly.type
_entity_poly.pdbx_seq_one_letter_code
_entity_poly.pdbx_strand_id
1 'polypeptide(L)'
;MHFIDGAAGVDAIPLDVLIGPCEVVEAHDLSRDSVAAAPAVERILFKTSNSELWAIDEFADEFVSLDGAAAELLVERGVRLVGVDYLSVDYLSVGDENAHHTLLEAGVVPVEGLDLRRSRRAATSWSACRSASSPPMEPRRARDPDPPLTVPATSGV
;
A
#
# COMPACT_ATOMS: atom_id res chain seq x y z
N MET A 1 1.94 8.29 15.14
CA MET A 1 1.69 7.02 15.81
C MET A 1 2.54 5.89 15.23
N HIS A 2 2.64 5.65 13.92
CA HIS A 2 3.63 4.69 13.36
C HIS A 2 4.90 5.39 12.84
N PHE A 3 4.75 6.51 12.11
CA PHE A 3 5.83 7.42 11.69
C PHE A 3 5.47 8.91 11.84
N ILE A 4 4.17 9.26 11.79
CA ILE A 4 3.70 10.65 11.84
C ILE A 4 3.20 10.99 13.25
N ASP A 5 3.86 11.90 13.96
CA ASP A 5 3.43 12.31 15.31
C ASP A 5 2.00 12.88 15.33
N GLY A 6 1.19 12.44 16.30
CA GLY A 6 -0.20 12.84 16.43
C GLY A 6 -1.17 12.26 15.39
N ALA A 7 -0.71 11.46 14.41
CA ALA A 7 -1.60 10.77 13.46
C ALA A 7 -2.52 9.76 14.15
N ALA A 8 -3.66 9.49 13.50
CA ALA A 8 -4.66 8.54 13.97
C ALA A 8 -4.08 7.11 14.06
N GLY A 9 -4.61 6.32 14.99
CA GLY A 9 -4.21 4.93 15.17
C GLY A 9 -4.81 3.96 14.16
N VAL A 10 -4.36 2.71 14.21
CA VAL A 10 -4.85 1.63 13.35
C VAL A 10 -6.36 1.38 13.51
N ASP A 11 -6.92 1.68 14.69
CA ASP A 11 -8.35 1.60 15.01
C ASP A 11 -9.20 2.64 14.27
N ALA A 12 -8.58 3.68 13.73
CA ALA A 12 -9.24 4.71 12.93
C ALA A 12 -9.21 4.43 11.42
N ILE A 13 -8.52 3.36 10.97
CA ILE A 13 -8.47 3.00 9.54
C ILE A 13 -9.85 2.51 9.09
N PRO A 14 -10.45 3.09 8.03
CA PRO A 14 -11.71 2.59 7.49
C PRO A 14 -11.58 1.15 7.00
N LEU A 15 -12.46 0.27 7.48
CA LEU A 15 -12.41 -1.17 7.15
C LEU A 15 -12.52 -1.45 5.64
N ASP A 16 -13.16 -0.57 4.87
CA ASP A 16 -13.28 -0.71 3.41
C ASP A 16 -11.94 -0.49 2.69
N VAL A 17 -10.96 0.16 3.33
CA VAL A 17 -9.57 0.18 2.82
C VAL A 17 -8.97 -1.22 2.89
N LEU A 18 -9.17 -1.90 4.03
CA LEU A 18 -8.59 -3.20 4.34
C LEU A 18 -9.31 -4.38 3.67
N ILE A 19 -10.59 -4.20 3.30
CA ILE A 19 -11.44 -5.25 2.76
C ILE A 19 -11.88 -4.90 1.34
N GLY A 20 -11.48 -5.72 0.37
CA GLY A 20 -11.94 -5.62 -1.00
C GLY A 20 -11.06 -6.38 -1.98
N PRO A 21 -11.37 -6.30 -3.28
CA PRO A 21 -10.51 -6.85 -4.33
C PRO A 21 -9.10 -6.27 -4.23
N CYS A 22 -8.10 -7.14 -4.38
CA CYS A 22 -6.70 -6.79 -4.50
C CYS A 22 -6.03 -7.66 -5.55
N GLU A 23 -4.94 -7.18 -6.13
CA GLU A 23 -4.12 -7.95 -7.06
C GLU A 23 -2.81 -8.35 -6.41
N VAL A 24 -2.42 -9.62 -6.58
CA VAL A 24 -1.09 -10.10 -6.22
C VAL A 24 -0.19 -10.06 -7.45
N VAL A 25 0.83 -9.22 -7.38
CA VAL A 25 1.82 -9.02 -8.46
C VAL A 25 3.14 -9.56 -7.99
N GLU A 26 3.69 -10.58 -8.67
CA GLU A 26 5.10 -10.93 -8.40
C GLU A 26 6.04 -10.03 -9.19
N ALA A 27 7.01 -9.48 -8.46
CA ALA A 27 8.00 -8.52 -8.91
C ALA A 27 9.39 -8.94 -8.41
N HIS A 28 10.42 -8.65 -9.20
CA HIS A 28 11.81 -8.92 -8.82
C HIS A 28 12.36 -7.84 -7.88
N ASP A 29 11.97 -6.59 -8.11
CA ASP A 29 12.26 -5.44 -7.26
C ASP A 29 11.01 -4.57 -7.14
N LEU A 30 11.05 -3.59 -6.23
CA LEU A 30 9.97 -2.63 -6.00
C LEU A 30 10.42 -1.20 -6.31
N SER A 31 11.18 -1.06 -7.39
CA SER A 31 11.50 0.26 -7.96
C SER A 31 10.28 0.91 -8.61
N ARG A 32 10.35 2.24 -8.84
CA ARG A 32 9.31 2.98 -9.56
C ARG A 32 8.95 2.32 -10.90
N ASP A 33 9.92 1.81 -11.66
CA ASP A 33 9.68 1.19 -12.98
C ASP A 33 8.95 -0.16 -12.86
N SER A 34 9.36 -0.99 -11.91
CA SER A 34 8.68 -2.28 -11.63
C SER A 34 7.25 -2.06 -11.15
N VAL A 35 7.05 -1.09 -10.25
CA VAL A 35 5.71 -0.69 -9.80
C VAL A 35 4.92 -0.06 -10.95
N ALA A 36 5.57 0.66 -11.87
CA ALA A 36 4.91 1.27 -13.00
C ALA A 36 4.29 0.24 -13.96
N ALA A 37 4.92 -0.93 -14.10
CA ALA A 37 4.44 -2.05 -14.92
C ALA A 37 3.26 -2.82 -14.27
N ALA A 38 2.99 -2.61 -12.99
CA ALA A 38 1.88 -3.25 -12.29
C ALA A 38 0.50 -2.70 -12.74
N PRO A 39 -0.57 -3.50 -12.65
CA PRO A 39 -1.92 -3.06 -12.99
C PRO A 39 -2.40 -1.89 -12.12
N ALA A 40 -3.23 -1.02 -12.70
CA ALA A 40 -3.87 0.06 -11.97
C ALA A 40 -5.06 -0.47 -11.16
N VAL A 41 -4.88 -0.63 -9.85
CA VAL A 41 -5.87 -1.14 -8.90
C VAL A 41 -5.84 -0.36 -7.59
N GLU A 42 -6.92 -0.43 -6.82
CA GLU A 42 -6.99 0.27 -5.52
C GLU A 42 -6.20 -0.44 -4.42
N ARG A 43 -5.94 -1.75 -4.55
CA ARG A 43 -5.20 -2.54 -3.55
C ARG A 43 -4.27 -3.49 -4.27
N ILE A 44 -2.99 -3.43 -3.96
CA ILE A 44 -1.96 -4.22 -4.62
C ILE A 44 -1.05 -4.87 -3.59
N LEU A 45 -0.77 -6.16 -3.75
CA LEU A 45 0.14 -6.91 -2.91
C LEU A 45 1.32 -7.36 -3.77
N PHE A 46 2.53 -7.02 -3.35
CA PHE A 46 3.74 -7.40 -4.06
C PHE A 46 4.33 -8.68 -3.46
N LYS A 47 4.44 -9.70 -4.31
CA LYS A 47 5.16 -10.93 -4.02
C LYS A 47 6.57 -10.83 -4.61
N THR A 48 7.59 -10.96 -3.80
CA THR A 48 8.99 -10.85 -4.21
C THR A 48 9.71 -12.14 -3.85
N SER A 49 11.04 -12.17 -4.00
CA SER A 49 11.86 -13.23 -3.43
C SER A 49 11.77 -13.28 -1.89
N ASN A 50 11.29 -12.21 -1.24
CA ASN A 50 11.20 -12.16 0.22
C ASN A 50 10.21 -13.18 0.80
N SER A 51 9.20 -13.62 0.03
CA SER A 51 8.29 -14.68 0.46
C SER A 51 9.02 -15.94 0.95
N GLU A 52 10.20 -16.25 0.38
CA GLU A 52 11.00 -17.41 0.80
C GLU A 52 11.69 -17.21 2.17
N LEU A 53 11.87 -15.97 2.62
CA LEU A 53 12.44 -15.63 3.93
C LEU A 53 11.52 -16.04 5.09
N TRP A 54 10.25 -16.37 4.83
CA TRP A 54 9.37 -17.01 5.81
C TRP A 54 9.74 -18.47 6.13
N ALA A 55 10.74 -19.04 5.46
CA ALA A 55 11.24 -20.38 5.74
C ALA A 55 12.44 -20.41 6.72
N ILE A 56 12.97 -19.24 7.08
CA ILE A 56 14.06 -19.11 8.05
C ILE A 56 13.53 -18.59 9.38
N ASP A 57 14.19 -18.98 10.48
CA ASP A 57 13.77 -18.61 11.84
C ASP A 57 14.34 -17.26 12.31
N GLU A 58 15.15 -16.61 11.47
CA GLU A 58 15.86 -15.35 11.74
C GLU A 58 15.42 -14.25 10.76
N PHE A 59 15.55 -12.98 11.16
CA PHE A 59 15.35 -11.86 10.24
C PHE A 59 16.54 -11.74 9.27
N ALA A 60 16.24 -11.54 8.00
CA ALA A 60 17.24 -11.25 7.00
C ALA A 60 17.53 -9.74 6.95
N ASP A 61 18.80 -9.39 6.80
CA ASP A 61 19.26 -8.01 6.60
C ASP A 61 19.12 -7.57 5.13
N GLU A 62 19.09 -8.53 4.21
CA GLU A 62 18.96 -8.29 2.77
C GLU A 62 17.60 -8.78 2.26
N PHE A 63 16.77 -7.85 1.81
CA PHE A 63 15.46 -8.12 1.24
C PHE A 63 15.06 -7.03 0.24
N VAL A 64 14.06 -7.32 -0.59
CA VAL A 64 13.47 -6.37 -1.54
C VAL A 64 12.59 -5.37 -0.78
N SER A 65 12.89 -4.09 -0.92
CA SER A 65 12.13 -2.99 -0.28
C SER A 65 11.46 -2.08 -1.32
N LEU A 66 10.29 -1.53 -0.99
CA LEU A 66 9.59 -0.52 -1.79
C LEU A 66 10.25 0.86 -1.63
N ASP A 67 10.88 1.40 -2.66
CA ASP A 67 11.54 2.71 -2.54
C ASP A 67 10.54 3.90 -2.50
N GLY A 68 11.03 5.08 -2.11
CA GLY A 68 10.19 6.28 -2.01
C GLY A 68 9.58 6.72 -3.35
N ALA A 69 10.29 6.54 -4.48
CA ALA A 69 9.79 6.91 -5.79
C ALA A 69 8.66 5.98 -6.27
N ALA A 70 8.68 4.72 -5.85
CA ALA A 70 7.61 3.76 -6.02
C ALA A 70 6.42 4.09 -5.12
N ALA A 71 6.66 4.51 -3.87
CA ALA A 71 5.61 4.98 -2.97
C ALA A 71 4.86 6.20 -3.54
N GLU A 72 5.57 7.21 -4.04
CA GLU A 72 4.99 8.37 -4.73
C GLU A 72 4.09 7.93 -5.90
N LEU A 73 4.57 7.00 -6.73
CA LEU A 73 3.82 6.50 -7.87
C LEU A 73 2.54 5.77 -7.46
N LEU A 74 2.54 5.02 -6.35
CA LEU A 74 1.34 4.37 -5.82
C LEU A 74 0.30 5.40 -5.38
N VAL A 75 0.74 6.48 -4.73
CA VAL A 75 -0.12 7.61 -4.34
C VAL A 75 -0.70 8.29 -5.59
N GLU A 76 0.13 8.61 -6.59
CA GLU A 76 -0.30 9.19 -7.86
C GLU A 76 -1.36 8.34 -8.58
N ARG A 77 -1.27 7.01 -8.44
CA ARG A 77 -2.21 6.04 -9.03
C ARG A 77 -3.50 5.85 -8.24
N GLY A 78 -3.65 6.50 -7.08
CA GLY A 78 -4.82 6.37 -6.23
C GLY A 78 -4.94 5.01 -5.55
N VAL A 79 -3.82 4.33 -5.33
CA VAL A 79 -3.77 3.12 -4.51
C VAL A 79 -4.19 3.49 -3.09
N ARG A 80 -5.03 2.66 -2.47
CA ARG A 80 -5.49 2.81 -1.09
C ARG A 80 -4.74 1.89 -0.12
N LEU A 81 -4.26 0.76 -0.62
CA LEU A 81 -3.52 -0.23 0.15
C LEU A 81 -2.39 -0.83 -0.70
N VAL A 82 -1.19 -0.86 -0.13
CA VAL A 82 -0.04 -1.59 -0.69
C VAL A 82 0.42 -2.64 0.31
N GLY A 83 0.57 -3.88 -0.14
CA GLY A 83 1.10 -4.98 0.66
C GLY A 83 2.49 -5.39 0.20
N VAL A 84 3.39 -5.67 1.14
CA VAL A 84 4.72 -6.24 0.88
C VAL A 84 4.90 -7.54 1.67
N ASP A 85 5.65 -8.48 1.11
CA ASP A 85 5.70 -9.86 1.57
C ASP A 85 6.79 -10.16 2.61
N TYR A 86 7.25 -9.12 3.30
CA TYR A 86 8.24 -9.24 4.37
C TYR A 86 8.19 -8.04 5.32
N LEU A 87 8.90 -8.16 6.44
CA LEU A 87 9.22 -7.10 7.39
C LEU A 87 10.54 -7.43 8.07
N SER A 88 11.25 -6.40 8.55
CA SER A 88 12.43 -6.56 9.41
C SER A 88 12.28 -5.69 10.66
N VAL A 89 13.02 -6.05 11.71
CA VAL A 89 13.04 -5.31 12.99
C VAL A 89 13.93 -4.08 12.90
N ASP A 90 15.07 -4.23 12.21
CA ASP A 90 16.10 -3.19 12.10
C ASP A 90 15.98 -2.37 10.80
N TYR A 91 15.19 -2.86 9.84
CA TYR A 91 15.01 -2.26 8.52
C TYR A 91 13.54 -2.26 8.09
N LEU A 92 13.15 -1.27 7.29
CA LEU A 92 11.78 -1.10 6.85
C LEU A 92 11.55 -1.80 5.49
N SER A 93 10.54 -2.66 5.42
CA SER A 93 10.15 -3.36 4.17
C SER A 93 9.53 -2.42 3.15
N VAL A 94 8.77 -1.42 3.62
CA VAL A 94 8.42 -0.25 2.84
C VAL A 94 9.53 0.80 2.94
N GLY A 95 10.63 0.52 2.24
CA GLY A 95 11.66 1.50 1.90
C GLY A 95 12.42 2.10 3.06
N ASP A 96 12.68 3.40 2.97
CA ASP A 96 13.18 4.23 4.07
C ASP A 96 12.00 4.89 4.81
N GLU A 97 12.32 5.72 5.80
CA GLU A 97 11.31 6.52 6.50
C GLU A 97 10.46 7.36 5.53
N ASN A 98 11.03 7.82 4.41
CA ASN A 98 10.33 8.67 3.44
C ASN A 98 9.23 7.91 2.70
N ALA A 99 9.44 6.63 2.37
CA ALA A 99 8.40 5.81 1.74
C ALA A 99 7.18 5.66 2.66
N HIS A 100 7.41 5.43 3.96
CA HIS A 100 6.34 5.38 4.96
C HIS A 100 5.60 6.72 5.09
N HIS A 101 6.32 7.83 5.23
CA HIS A 101 5.69 9.16 5.29
C HIS A 101 4.85 9.44 4.04
N THR A 102 5.41 9.20 2.84
CA THR A 102 4.72 9.40 1.56
C THR A 102 3.37 8.67 1.50
N LEU A 103 3.34 7.40 1.89
CA LEU A 103 2.11 6.61 1.89
C LEU A 103 1.13 7.07 2.98
N LEU A 104 1.61 7.22 4.21
CA LEU A 104 0.76 7.49 5.36
C LEU A 104 0.16 8.90 5.33
N GLU A 105 0.91 9.91 4.88
CA GLU A 105 0.41 11.27 4.69
C GLU A 105 -0.67 11.35 3.60
N ALA A 106 -0.57 10.49 2.58
CA ALA A 106 -1.57 10.34 1.53
C ALA A 106 -2.77 9.45 1.93
N GLY A 107 -2.75 8.87 3.14
CA GLY A 107 -3.79 7.94 3.61
C GLY A 107 -3.76 6.56 2.94
N VAL A 108 -2.66 6.21 2.28
CA VAL A 108 -2.41 4.87 1.75
C VAL A 108 -1.97 3.97 2.90
N VAL A 109 -2.57 2.79 3.02
CA VAL A 109 -2.27 1.85 4.10
C VAL A 109 -1.20 0.84 3.64
N PRO A 110 0.03 0.89 4.18
CA PRO A 110 0.99 -0.19 4.00
C PRO A 110 0.60 -1.39 4.87
N VAL A 111 0.71 -2.60 4.30
CA VAL A 111 0.59 -3.87 5.03
C VAL A 111 1.87 -4.67 4.81
N GLU A 112 2.63 -4.85 5.89
CA GLU A 112 3.94 -5.50 5.84
C GLU A 112 3.87 -6.92 6.43
N GLY A 113 4.85 -7.76 6.10
CA GLY A 113 4.93 -9.13 6.60
C GLY A 113 3.85 -10.07 6.08
N LEU A 114 3.50 -9.97 4.79
CA LEU A 114 2.57 -10.91 4.18
C LEU A 114 3.28 -12.22 3.77
N ASP A 115 2.79 -13.38 4.20
CA ASP A 115 3.22 -14.65 3.62
C ASP A 115 2.47 -14.92 2.31
N LEU A 116 3.10 -14.58 1.18
CA LEU A 116 2.54 -14.76 -0.16
C LEU A 116 3.00 -16.05 -0.85
N ARG A 117 3.67 -16.98 -0.17
CA ARG A 117 4.16 -18.23 -0.79
C ARG A 117 3.05 -19.05 -1.45
N ARG A 118 1.87 -19.08 -0.82
CA ARG A 118 0.69 -19.85 -1.28
C ARG A 118 -0.33 -19.03 -2.07
N SER A 119 -0.09 -17.73 -2.27
CA SER A 119 -0.97 -16.91 -3.10
C SER A 119 -0.74 -17.23 -4.58
N ARG A 120 -1.81 -17.16 -5.36
CA ARG A 120 -1.73 -17.26 -6.83
C ARG A 120 -1.53 -15.87 -7.39
N ARG A 121 -0.70 -15.74 -8.42
CA ARG A 121 -0.68 -14.54 -9.27
C ARG A 121 -2.09 -14.21 -9.72
N ALA A 122 -2.39 -12.92 -9.77
CA ALA A 122 -3.36 -12.40 -10.72
C ALA A 122 -3.08 -13.02 -12.10
N ALA A 123 -4.05 -13.68 -12.71
CA ALA A 123 -3.88 -14.31 -14.02
C ALA A 123 -3.79 -13.24 -15.12
N THR A 124 -2.67 -12.53 -15.18
CA THR A 124 -2.37 -11.60 -16.25
C THR A 124 -0.89 -11.73 -16.58
N SER A 125 -0.58 -12.59 -17.54
CA SER A 125 0.74 -12.70 -18.15
C SER A 125 1.10 -11.37 -18.79
N TRP A 126 1.90 -10.54 -18.12
CA TRP A 126 2.51 -9.38 -18.77
C TRP A 126 3.83 -9.80 -19.40
N SER A 127 3.74 -10.51 -20.54
CA SER A 127 4.85 -10.50 -21.49
C SER A 127 4.79 -9.16 -22.20
N ALA A 128 5.91 -8.44 -22.19
CA ALA A 128 6.07 -7.15 -22.84
C ALA A 128 5.42 -7.10 -24.25
N CYS A 129 4.72 -5.99 -24.51
CA CYS A 129 4.20 -5.57 -25.81
C CYS A 129 2.93 -6.28 -26.33
N ARG A 130 1.75 -5.68 -26.07
CA ARG A 130 0.84 -5.16 -27.11
C ARG A 130 -0.31 -4.37 -26.49
N SER A 131 -0.59 -3.22 -27.11
CA SER A 131 -1.60 -2.23 -26.79
C SER A 131 -3.01 -2.82 -26.54
N ALA A 132 -3.58 -2.51 -25.39
CA ALA A 132 -5.03 -2.42 -25.22
C ALA A 132 -5.34 -1.28 -24.25
N SER A 133 -5.89 -0.20 -24.80
CA SER A 133 -6.29 1.01 -24.11
C SER A 133 -7.40 0.69 -23.11
N SER A 134 -7.11 0.80 -21.81
CA SER A 134 -8.16 1.01 -20.80
C SER A 134 -8.38 2.51 -20.63
N PRO A 135 -9.61 2.99 -20.45
CA PRO A 135 -9.84 4.40 -20.19
C PRO A 135 -9.15 4.81 -18.89
N PRO A 136 -8.58 6.02 -18.81
CA PRO A 136 -7.98 6.52 -17.58
C PRO A 136 -9.06 6.57 -16.48
N MET A 137 -8.71 6.08 -15.29
CA MET A 137 -9.49 6.31 -14.07
C MET A 137 -9.57 7.82 -13.82
N GLU A 138 -10.78 8.37 -13.75
CA GLU A 138 -10.96 9.78 -13.37
C GLU A 138 -10.56 9.98 -11.90
N PRO A 139 -9.86 11.08 -11.57
CA PRO A 139 -9.57 11.42 -10.18
C PRO A 139 -10.90 11.68 -9.45
N ARG A 140 -11.13 10.94 -8.36
CA ARG A 140 -12.29 11.20 -7.49
C ARG A 140 -12.15 12.60 -6.89
N ARG A 141 -13.19 13.44 -7.05
CA ARG A 141 -13.30 14.70 -6.31
C ARG A 141 -13.21 14.40 -4.82
N ALA A 142 -12.41 15.21 -4.10
CA ALA A 142 -12.43 15.24 -2.65
C ALA A 142 -13.88 15.36 -2.16
N ARG A 143 -14.25 14.49 -1.22
CA ARG A 143 -15.56 14.53 -0.58
C ARG A 143 -15.63 15.83 0.22
N ASP A 144 -16.71 16.59 0.06
CA ASP A 144 -16.92 17.80 0.87
C ASP A 144 -16.88 17.43 2.37
N PRO A 145 -16.29 18.27 3.22
CA PRO A 145 -16.26 18.02 4.65
C PRO A 145 -17.68 17.93 5.21
N ASP A 146 -17.92 16.96 6.08
CA ASP A 146 -19.20 16.82 6.76
C ASP A 146 -19.55 18.11 7.52
N PRO A 147 -20.82 18.55 7.51
CA PRO A 147 -21.23 19.73 8.24
C PRO A 147 -20.96 19.55 9.74
N PRO A 148 -20.59 20.62 10.47
CA PRO A 148 -20.27 20.53 11.88
C PRO A 148 -21.48 20.02 12.67
N LEU A 149 -21.22 19.03 13.53
CA LEU A 149 -22.20 18.49 14.47
C LEU A 149 -22.67 19.62 15.39
N THR A 150 -23.94 20.01 15.24
CA THR A 150 -24.60 20.96 16.12
C THR A 150 -24.91 20.27 17.44
N VAL A 151 -24.12 20.57 18.47
CA VAL A 151 -24.39 20.14 19.84
C VAL A 151 -25.51 21.05 20.39
N PRO A 152 -26.68 20.51 20.80
CA PRO A 152 -27.72 21.34 21.38
C PRO A 152 -27.24 21.92 22.72
N ALA A 153 -27.38 23.24 22.88
CA ALA A 153 -27.08 23.93 24.12
C ALA A 153 -27.97 23.38 25.24
N THR A 154 -27.37 22.70 26.22
CA THR A 154 -28.04 22.38 27.48
C THR A 154 -28.22 23.68 28.26
N SER A 155 -29.45 24.18 28.33
CA SER A 155 -29.83 25.19 29.32
C SER A 155 -29.66 24.62 30.72
N GLY A 156 -28.99 25.38 31.58
CA GLY A 156 -28.56 24.92 32.91
C GLY A 156 -29.67 24.79 33.94
N VAL A 157 -29.26 24.19 35.06
CA VAL A 157 -29.62 24.55 36.45
C VAL A 157 -28.34 24.38 37.28
#